data_AF-A3TI12-F1
#
_entry.id   AF-A3TI12-F1
#
_cell.length_a   1.000
_cell.length_b   1.000
_cell.length_c   1.000
_cell.angle_alpha   90.00
_cell.angle_beta   90.00
_cell.angle_gamma   90.00
#
_symmetry.space_group_name_H-M   'P 1'
#
loop_
_entity.id
_entity.type
_entity.pdbx_description
1 polymer ?
#
loop_
_entity_poly.entity_id
_entity_poly.type
_entity_poly.pdbx_seq_one_letter_code
_entity_poly.pdbx_strand_id
1 'polypeptide(L)'
;MLRIRKPLTLLAAGALALTLTACGSETPDAPSGTTSSSTTTAPTTGSSPAPTNSGIVPENTWASVFKKAVPPLASKSDEEVATAAKKVCADFEAAPTDATAEAILQGAQSGLGLDATQAQIFATGAITQFCTPQSGAWTKAAIG
;
A
#
# COMPACT_ATOMS: atom_id res chain seq x y z
N MET A 1 -51.02 4.35 11.11
CA MET A 1 -49.58 4.31 11.46
C MET A 1 -49.10 2.87 11.28
N LEU A 2 -48.37 2.60 10.21
CA LEU A 2 -47.88 1.27 9.84
C LEU A 2 -46.53 1.03 10.56
N ARG A 3 -46.45 0.03 11.45
CA ARG A 3 -45.19 -0.44 12.06
C ARG A 3 -45.10 -1.94 11.90
N ILE A 4 -44.49 -2.38 10.80
CA ILE A 4 -44.08 -3.77 10.59
C ILE A 4 -42.66 -3.91 11.15
N ARG A 5 -42.53 -4.81 12.14
CA ARG A 5 -41.27 -5.20 12.77
C ARG A 5 -40.77 -6.51 12.13
N LYS A 6 -39.46 -6.53 11.81
CA LYS A 6 -38.53 -7.68 11.69
C LYS A 6 -38.66 -8.57 10.43
N PRO A 7 -37.54 -9.11 9.88
CA PRO A 7 -36.77 -10.15 10.56
C PRO A 7 -35.23 -10.07 10.51
N LEU A 8 -34.68 -10.56 11.62
CA LEU A 8 -33.34 -11.11 11.83
C LEU A 8 -33.17 -12.33 10.90
N THR A 9 -32.07 -12.45 10.15
CA THR A 9 -31.60 -13.75 9.64
C THR A 9 -30.08 -13.77 9.73
N LEU A 10 -29.60 -14.69 10.56
CA LEU A 10 -28.21 -14.99 10.87
C LEU A 10 -27.66 -16.04 9.90
N LEU A 11 -26.35 -15.97 9.68
CA LEU A 11 -25.42 -17.06 9.31
C LEU A 11 -25.59 -17.74 7.95
N ALA A 12 -24.63 -17.45 7.06
CA ALA A 12 -24.08 -18.44 6.14
C ALA A 12 -22.58 -18.20 5.97
N ALA A 13 -21.79 -19.07 6.60
CA ALA A 13 -20.36 -19.21 6.35
C ALA A 13 -20.17 -19.85 4.96
N GLY A 14 -19.42 -19.19 4.08
CA GLY A 14 -19.04 -19.69 2.77
C GLY A 14 -17.52 -19.69 2.65
N ALA A 15 -16.93 -20.88 2.60
CA ALA A 15 -15.51 -21.14 2.58
C ALA A 15 -14.82 -20.55 1.34
N LEU A 16 -13.67 -19.90 1.57
CA LEU A 16 -12.69 -19.55 0.55
C LEU A 16 -12.02 -20.82 0.02
N ALA A 17 -12.33 -21.20 -1.23
CA ALA A 17 -11.54 -22.15 -1.99
C ALA A 17 -10.62 -21.36 -2.94
N LEU A 18 -9.38 -21.11 -2.51
CA LEU A 18 -8.31 -20.65 -3.40
C LEU A 18 -7.82 -21.85 -4.23
N THR A 19 -8.28 -21.95 -5.46
CA THR A 19 -7.67 -22.84 -6.46
C THR A 19 -6.37 -22.20 -6.95
N LEU A 20 -5.24 -22.61 -6.36
CA LEU A 20 -3.93 -22.42 -6.97
C LEU A 20 -3.86 -23.22 -8.27
N THR A 21 -4.01 -22.56 -9.42
CA THR A 21 -3.57 -23.14 -10.68
C THR A 21 -2.07 -22.91 -10.79
N ALA A 22 -1.31 -23.94 -10.42
CA ALA A 22 0.07 -24.09 -10.82
C ALA A 22 0.10 -24.30 -12.34
N CYS A 23 0.49 -23.26 -13.09
CA CYS A 23 0.83 -23.40 -14.50
C CYS A 23 2.32 -23.75 -14.58
N GLY A 24 2.59 -25.05 -14.69
CA GLY A 24 3.92 -25.58 -14.94
C GLY A 24 4.13 -25.85 -16.44
N SER A 25 5.35 -25.53 -16.87
CA SER A 25 6.17 -26.28 -17.83
C SER A 25 5.71 -26.37 -19.29
N GLU A 26 6.35 -25.58 -20.15
CA GLU A 26 6.61 -25.94 -21.56
C GLU A 26 8.08 -25.60 -21.91
N THR A 27 8.83 -26.62 -22.33
CA THR A 27 10.14 -26.63 -23.04
C THR A 27 9.89 -27.57 -24.21
N PRO A 28 10.23 -27.25 -25.49
CA PRO A 28 11.60 -27.23 -26.04
C PRO A 28 11.81 -26.02 -27.00
N ASP A 29 13.02 -25.61 -27.42
CA ASP A 29 14.02 -26.34 -28.20
C ASP A 29 15.32 -25.49 -28.27
N ALA A 30 16.47 -26.15 -28.42
CA ALA A 30 17.77 -25.50 -28.65
C ALA A 30 18.03 -25.41 -30.18
N PRO A 31 18.96 -24.57 -30.67
CA PRO A 31 20.34 -25.06 -30.69
C PRO A 31 21.44 -23.99 -30.50
N SER A 32 22.53 -24.49 -29.91
CA SER A 32 23.95 -24.21 -30.22
C SER A 32 24.49 -22.79 -30.15
N GLY A 33 25.33 -22.58 -29.13
CA GLY A 33 26.32 -21.50 -29.07
C GLY A 33 27.37 -21.79 -27.99
N THR A 34 28.35 -22.62 -28.31
CA THR A 34 29.55 -22.91 -27.53
C THR A 34 30.32 -21.64 -27.14
N THR A 35 30.66 -21.47 -25.86
CA THR A 35 32.07 -21.41 -25.39
C THR A 35 32.16 -21.31 -23.86
N SER A 36 33.16 -22.02 -23.35
CA SER A 36 33.60 -22.16 -21.97
C SER A 36 33.86 -20.85 -21.22
N SER A 37 33.63 -20.85 -19.90
CA SER A 37 34.65 -20.45 -18.92
C SER A 37 34.22 -20.86 -17.51
N SER A 38 35.11 -21.59 -16.86
CA SER A 38 35.03 -22.07 -15.49
C SER A 38 35.27 -20.93 -14.51
N THR A 39 34.41 -20.80 -13.49
CA THR A 39 34.87 -20.32 -12.17
C THR A 39 34.09 -21.02 -11.08
N THR A 40 34.81 -21.82 -10.29
CA THR A 40 34.36 -22.34 -9.01
C THR A 40 34.28 -21.18 -8.02
N THR A 41 33.10 -20.92 -7.45
CA THR A 41 32.97 -20.10 -6.26
C THR A 41 32.05 -20.80 -5.26
N ALA A 42 32.61 -21.08 -4.08
CA ALA A 42 31.94 -21.64 -2.92
C ALA A 42 30.78 -20.75 -2.44
N PRO A 43 29.82 -21.28 -1.66
CA PRO A 43 28.60 -20.57 -1.31
C PRO A 43 28.89 -19.55 -0.20
N THR A 44 28.96 -18.27 -0.54
CA THR A 44 28.77 -17.22 0.46
C THR A 44 27.28 -17.05 0.67
N THR A 45 26.84 -17.45 1.86
CA THR A 45 25.59 -17.12 2.53
C THR A 45 24.93 -15.91 1.90
N GLY A 46 23.87 -16.16 1.13
CA GLY A 46 23.08 -15.12 0.51
C GLY A 46 22.49 -14.24 1.61
N SER A 47 23.14 -13.11 1.88
CA SER A 47 22.45 -11.95 2.42
C SER A 47 21.33 -11.68 1.43
N SER A 48 20.10 -12.04 1.81
CA SER A 48 18.90 -11.70 1.08
C SER A 48 19.00 -10.22 0.73
N PRO A 49 18.94 -9.83 -0.56
CA PRO A 49 18.88 -8.42 -0.88
C PRO A 49 17.67 -7.84 -0.13
N ALA A 50 17.89 -6.75 0.60
CA ALA A 50 16.80 -5.93 1.08
C ALA A 50 15.89 -5.63 -0.13
N PRO A 51 14.56 -5.65 0.03
CA PRO A 51 13.64 -5.47 -1.09
C PRO A 51 13.92 -4.12 -1.76
N THR A 52 14.65 -4.14 -2.87
CA THR A 52 14.80 -2.98 -3.75
C THR A 52 13.56 -2.96 -4.61
N ASN A 53 12.54 -2.26 -4.12
CA ASN A 53 11.21 -2.28 -4.70
C ASN A 53 11.20 -1.59 -6.07
N SER A 54 11.21 -2.37 -7.15
CA SER A 54 10.96 -1.89 -8.52
C SER A 54 9.49 -1.47 -8.77
N GLY A 55 8.68 -1.28 -7.72
CA GLY A 55 7.23 -1.03 -7.76
C GLY A 55 6.77 0.29 -7.13
N ILE A 56 7.66 1.26 -6.87
CA ILE A 56 7.23 2.64 -6.55
C ILE A 56 6.54 3.21 -7.80
N VAL A 57 5.21 3.27 -7.75
CA VAL A 57 4.40 3.93 -8.75
C VAL A 57 4.86 5.40 -8.84
N PRO A 58 5.09 5.97 -10.05
CA PRO A 58 5.41 7.38 -10.19
C PRO A 58 4.37 8.23 -9.44
N GLU A 59 4.83 9.24 -8.73
CA GLU A 59 4.03 9.99 -7.75
C GLU A 59 2.73 10.56 -8.35
N ASN A 60 2.83 11.05 -9.59
CA ASN A 60 1.68 11.56 -10.35
C ASN A 60 0.70 10.45 -10.75
N THR A 61 1.20 9.24 -11.01
CA THR A 61 0.35 8.07 -11.30
C THR A 61 -0.33 7.57 -10.02
N TRP A 62 0.39 7.56 -8.90
CA TRP A 62 -0.19 7.22 -7.60
C TRP A 62 -1.29 8.22 -7.23
N ALA A 63 -1.01 9.53 -7.29
CA ALA A 63 -1.98 10.58 -6.99
C ALA A 63 -3.23 10.49 -7.87
N SER A 64 -3.06 10.24 -9.18
CA SER A 64 -4.17 10.09 -10.12
C SER A 64 -5.07 8.88 -9.78
N VAL A 65 -4.49 7.77 -9.35
CA VAL A 65 -5.24 6.59 -8.87
C VAL A 65 -5.89 6.88 -7.52
N PHE A 66 -5.18 7.55 -6.61
CA PHE A 66 -5.65 7.83 -5.25
C PHE A 66 -6.84 8.80 -5.25
N LYS A 67 -6.85 9.77 -6.15
CA LYS A 67 -7.98 10.68 -6.36
C LYS A 67 -9.27 9.97 -6.79
N LYS A 68 -9.17 8.80 -7.45
CA LYS A 68 -10.36 7.99 -7.77
C LYS A 68 -10.92 7.28 -6.54
N ALA A 69 -10.05 6.92 -5.59
CA ALA A 69 -10.43 6.26 -4.35
C ALA A 69 -10.94 7.24 -3.28
N VAL A 70 -10.47 8.48 -3.30
CA VAL A 70 -10.84 9.53 -2.34
C VAL A 70 -11.50 10.70 -3.09
N PRO A 71 -12.84 10.72 -3.23
CA PRO A 71 -13.55 11.66 -4.10
C PRO A 71 -13.25 13.16 -3.83
N PRO A 72 -13.08 13.62 -2.58
CA PRO A 72 -12.75 15.03 -2.32
C PRO A 72 -11.39 15.48 -2.88
N LEU A 73 -10.47 14.54 -3.15
CA LEU A 73 -9.18 14.86 -3.75
C LEU A 73 -9.27 15.04 -5.28
N ALA A 74 -10.39 14.65 -5.91
CA ALA A 74 -10.54 14.72 -7.37
C ALA A 74 -10.39 16.15 -7.93
N SER A 75 -10.70 17.17 -7.13
CA SER A 75 -10.56 18.59 -7.48
C SER A 75 -9.17 19.18 -7.19
N LYS A 76 -8.27 18.41 -6.57
CA LYS A 76 -6.89 18.82 -6.25
C LYS A 76 -5.92 18.41 -7.36
N SER A 77 -4.84 19.18 -7.55
CA SER A 77 -3.81 18.80 -8.53
C SER A 77 -3.07 17.53 -8.11
N ASP A 78 -2.52 16.78 -9.06
CA ASP A 78 -1.69 15.61 -8.73
C ASP A 78 -0.46 16.01 -7.90
N GLU A 79 0.14 17.18 -8.17
CA GLU A 79 1.26 17.69 -7.38
C GLU A 79 0.85 18.03 -5.95
N GLU A 80 -0.32 18.64 -5.72
CA GLU A 80 -0.81 18.95 -4.38
C GLU A 80 -1.00 17.67 -3.56
N VAL A 81 -1.64 16.66 -4.15
CA VAL A 81 -1.91 15.37 -3.50
C VAL A 81 -0.61 14.63 -3.21
N ALA A 82 0.32 14.58 -4.16
CA ALA A 82 1.62 13.95 -3.96
C ALA A 82 2.46 14.68 -2.90
N THR A 83 2.46 16.01 -2.89
CA THR A 83 3.17 16.82 -1.89
C THR A 83 2.60 16.60 -0.49
N ALA A 84 1.27 16.56 -0.36
CA ALA A 84 0.63 16.25 0.92
C ALA A 84 1.00 14.83 1.39
N ALA A 85 1.01 13.85 0.50
CA ALA A 85 1.39 12.47 0.85
C ALA A 85 2.86 12.35 1.28
N LYS A 86 3.79 13.06 0.63
CA LYS A 86 5.18 13.15 1.08
C LYS A 86 5.31 13.81 2.44
N LYS A 87 4.51 14.85 2.70
CA LYS A 87 4.50 15.50 4.00
C LYS A 87 4.03 14.55 5.11
N VAL A 88 3.02 13.72 4.86
CA VAL A 88 2.61 12.65 5.78
C VAL A 88 3.77 11.73 6.14
N CYS A 89 4.52 11.26 5.14
CA CYS A 89 5.73 10.46 5.33
C CYS A 89 6.76 11.20 6.20
N ALA A 90 7.14 12.41 5.81
CA ALA A 90 8.17 13.18 6.50
C ALA A 90 7.81 13.48 7.96
N ASP A 91 6.56 13.88 8.21
CA ASP A 91 6.09 14.20 9.56
C ASP A 91 6.07 12.95 10.45
N PHE A 92 5.68 11.79 9.91
CA PHE A 92 5.65 10.54 10.68
C PHE A 92 7.05 9.94 10.90
N GLU A 93 7.95 10.00 9.90
CA GLU A 93 9.34 9.54 10.05
C GLU A 93 10.09 10.33 11.11
N ALA A 94 9.82 11.64 11.21
CA ALA A 94 10.43 12.49 12.22
C ALA A 94 10.00 12.09 13.65
N ALA A 95 8.77 11.62 13.83
CA ALA A 95 8.23 11.22 15.13
C ALA A 95 7.13 10.16 14.98
N PRO A 96 7.47 8.84 14.96
CA PRO A 96 6.49 7.78 14.74
C PRO A 96 5.73 7.44 16.02
N THR A 97 4.83 8.34 16.43
CA THR A 97 4.02 8.22 17.65
C THR A 97 2.54 8.34 17.35
N ASP A 98 1.70 7.84 18.25
CA ASP A 98 0.23 7.91 18.16
C ASP A 98 -0.25 9.37 18.04
N ALA A 99 0.35 10.28 18.81
CA ALA A 99 0.04 11.71 18.76
C ALA A 99 0.38 12.33 17.40
N THR A 100 1.49 11.92 16.78
CA THR A 100 1.85 12.35 15.42
C THR A 100 0.89 11.79 14.39
N ALA A 101 0.51 10.51 14.50
CA ALA A 101 -0.46 9.89 13.60
C ALA A 101 -1.81 10.62 13.69
N GLU A 102 -2.28 10.94 14.89
CA GLU A 102 -3.50 11.72 15.07
C GLU A 102 -3.39 13.14 14.47
N ALA A 103 -2.28 13.84 14.70
CA ALA A 103 -2.05 15.16 14.12
C ALA A 103 -2.03 15.13 12.58
N ILE A 104 -1.43 14.10 11.99
CA ILE A 104 -1.44 13.86 10.54
C ILE A 104 -2.87 13.67 10.03
N LEU A 105 -3.68 12.86 10.72
CA LEU A 105 -5.07 12.61 10.32
C LEU A 105 -5.91 13.88 10.43
N GLN A 106 -5.80 14.64 11.52
CA GLN A 106 -6.48 15.92 11.68
C GLN A 106 -6.03 16.97 10.65
N GLY A 107 -4.73 16.98 10.33
CA GLY A 107 -4.15 17.83 9.29
C GLY A 107 -4.69 17.49 7.91
N ALA A 108 -4.82 16.20 7.57
CA ALA A 108 -5.43 15.75 6.32
C ALA A 108 -6.93 16.13 6.24
N GLN A 109 -7.68 16.00 7.34
CA GLN A 109 -9.09 16.42 7.38
C GLN A 109 -9.24 17.92 7.10
N SER A 110 -8.44 18.73 7.79
CA SER A 110 -8.54 20.20 7.72
C SER A 110 -7.94 20.80 6.45
N GLY A 111 -6.80 20.27 6.00
CA GLY A 111 -6.04 20.80 4.86
C GLY A 111 -6.51 20.28 3.51
N LEU A 112 -6.99 19.04 3.46
CA LEU A 112 -7.47 18.41 2.22
C LEU A 112 -9.00 18.29 2.16
N GLY A 113 -9.72 18.67 3.22
CA GLY A 113 -11.19 18.58 3.28
C GLY A 113 -11.69 17.14 3.34
N LEU A 114 -10.93 16.25 3.97
CA LEU A 114 -11.25 14.83 4.09
C LEU A 114 -12.08 14.57 5.35
N ASP A 115 -12.98 13.60 5.28
CA ASP A 115 -13.56 13.01 6.49
C ASP A 115 -12.55 12.09 7.21
N ALA A 116 -12.89 11.61 8.41
CA ALA A 116 -12.00 10.77 9.20
C ALA A 116 -11.57 9.48 8.49
N THR A 117 -12.50 8.84 7.76
CA THR A 117 -12.20 7.59 7.04
C THR A 117 -11.31 7.88 5.83
N GLN A 118 -11.61 8.94 5.09
CA GLN A 118 -10.82 9.38 3.95
C GLN A 118 -9.42 9.82 4.35
N ALA A 119 -9.27 10.52 5.47
CA ALA A 119 -7.98 10.89 6.03
C ALA A 119 -7.17 9.65 6.41
N GLN A 120 -7.80 8.62 7.00
CA GLN A 120 -7.16 7.35 7.32
C GLN A 120 -6.66 6.63 6.06
N ILE A 121 -7.52 6.56 5.02
CA ILE A 121 -7.17 5.95 3.73
C ILE A 121 -6.01 6.72 3.11
N PHE A 122 -6.10 8.04 3.04
CA PHE A 122 -5.06 8.91 2.48
C PHE A 122 -3.72 8.76 3.20
N ALA A 123 -3.69 8.89 4.51
CA ALA A 123 -2.47 8.81 5.28
C ALA A 123 -1.85 7.39 5.22
N THR A 124 -2.66 6.34 5.28
CA THR A 124 -2.18 4.95 5.14
C THR A 124 -1.61 4.68 3.74
N GLY A 125 -2.28 5.17 2.70
CA GLY A 125 -1.78 5.09 1.33
C GLY A 125 -0.46 5.84 1.15
N ALA A 126 -0.37 7.04 1.73
CA ALA A 126 0.84 7.85 1.71
C ALA A 126 2.01 7.17 2.41
N ILE A 127 1.80 6.62 3.61
CA ILE A 127 2.83 5.86 4.33
C ILE A 127 3.23 4.61 3.55
N THR A 128 2.29 3.87 2.98
CA THR A 128 2.62 2.64 2.23
C THR A 128 3.46 2.94 0.99
N GLN A 129 3.15 4.03 0.29
CA GLN A 129 3.81 4.44 -0.95
C GLN A 129 5.16 5.14 -0.72
N PHE A 130 5.23 6.06 0.24
CA PHE A 130 6.37 6.96 0.44
C PHE A 130 7.22 6.59 1.65
N CYS A 131 6.66 5.82 2.60
CA CYS A 131 7.25 5.52 3.90
C CYS A 131 7.14 4.03 4.26
N THR A 132 7.34 3.14 3.28
CA THR A 132 7.08 1.69 3.45
C THR A 132 7.74 1.09 4.70
N PRO A 133 8.99 1.47 5.08
CA PRO A 133 9.63 0.96 6.31
C PRO A 133 8.86 1.29 7.60
N GLN A 134 8.10 2.40 7.64
CA GLN A 134 7.32 2.81 8.80
C GLN A 134 5.87 2.30 8.80
N SER A 135 5.45 1.55 7.78
CA SER A 135 4.06 1.04 7.67
C SER A 135 3.59 0.26 8.91
N GLY A 136 4.46 -0.54 9.53
CA GLY A 136 4.17 -1.24 10.78
C GLY A 136 3.99 -0.31 11.98
N ALA A 137 4.87 0.70 12.10
CA ALA A 137 4.78 1.70 13.15
C ALA A 137 3.52 2.58 12.98
N TRP A 138 3.20 2.96 11.75
CA TRP A 138 1.98 3.68 11.40
C TRP A 138 0.73 2.89 11.76
N THR A 139 0.66 1.61 11.38
CA THR A 139 -0.50 0.77 11.67
C THR A 139 -0.74 0.67 13.18
N LYS A 140 0.32 0.55 13.98
CA LYS A 140 0.22 0.57 15.43
C LYS A 140 -0.25 1.92 15.96
N ALA A 141 0.37 3.01 15.51
CA ALA A 141 0.10 4.36 15.97
C ALA A 141 -1.28 4.91 15.56
N ALA A 142 -1.77 4.53 14.38
CA ALA A 142 -3.02 5.04 13.80
C ALA A 142 -4.25 4.22 14.22
N ILE A 143 -4.09 3.07 14.86
CA ILE A 143 -5.18 2.20 15.33
C ILE A 143 -5.31 2.22 16.86
N GLY A 144 -4.19 2.37 17.59
CA GLY A 144 -4.15 2.31 19.06
C GLY A 144 -4.06 0.89 19.60
#